data_AF-A0A0K8UUU3-F1
#
_entry.id   AF-A0A0K8UUU3-F1
#
_cell.length_a   1.000
_cell.length_b   1.000
_cell.length_c   1.000
_cell.angle_alpha   90.00
_cell.angle_beta   90.00
_cell.angle_gamma   90.00
#
_symmetry.space_group_name_H-M   'P 1'
#
loop_
_entity.id
_entity.type
_entity.pdbx_description
1 polymer ?
#
loop_
_entity_poly.entity_id
_entity_poly.type
_entity_poly.pdbx_seq_one_letter_code
_entity_poly.pdbx_strand_id
1 'polypeptide(L)'
;REFNGLLDVYKKTLASDGIAGLYRGFLPSVVGIVVYRGLYFGLYDSLKPVLLTGSLENNFLAAFLLGWVVTTGASTASYPLDTVRRRMMMTSGQAVKYNGAFDAFRKIVAAEGVKSLFKGCGANILRGVAGAGVISLYDQLQVILFGKKFK
;
A
#
# COMPACT_ATOMS: atom_id res chain seq x y z
N ARG A 1 15.32 19.83 -2.09
CA ARG A 1 14.94 19.09 -0.85
C ARG A 1 14.19 20.07 0.03
N GLU A 2 12.91 19.85 0.28
CA GLU A 2 12.03 20.78 1.04
C GLU A 2 12.19 20.63 2.57
N PHE A 3 12.71 19.47 3.01
CA PHE A 3 12.91 19.12 4.41
C PHE A 3 14.33 18.59 4.66
N ASN A 4 14.93 18.97 5.79
CA ASN A 4 16.30 18.60 6.19
C ASN A 4 16.36 17.36 7.09
N GLY A 5 15.22 16.83 7.53
CA GLY A 5 15.14 15.63 8.36
C GLY A 5 13.76 15.45 9.01
N LEU A 6 13.58 14.36 9.76
CA LEU A 6 12.31 14.05 10.44
C LEU A 6 11.87 15.19 11.38
N LEU A 7 12.78 15.69 12.22
CA LEU A 7 12.50 16.79 13.15
C LEU A 7 12.09 18.09 12.43
N ASP A 8 12.64 18.34 11.24
CA ASP A 8 12.30 19.50 10.42
C ASP A 8 10.90 19.37 9.82
N VAL A 9 10.50 18.17 9.38
CA VAL A 9 9.13 17.88 8.92
C VAL A 9 8.13 18.14 10.04
N TYR A 10 8.34 17.57 11.24
CA TYR A 10 7.42 17.75 12.36
C TYR A 10 7.27 19.22 12.74
N LYS A 11 8.39 19.96 12.88
CA LYS A 11 8.35 21.38 13.24
C LYS A 11 7.62 22.22 12.19
N LYS A 12 7.94 22.04 10.89
CA LYS A 12 7.31 22.79 9.80
C LYS A 12 5.83 22.45 9.65
N THR A 13 5.45 21.18 9.73
CA THR A 13 4.04 20.76 9.62
C THR A 13 3.21 21.23 10.81
N LEU A 14 3.74 21.14 12.04
CA LEU A 14 3.07 21.67 13.23
C LEU A 14 2.91 23.20 13.17
N ALA A 15 3.93 23.92 12.71
CA ALA A 15 3.88 25.38 12.59
C ALA A 15 2.90 25.88 11.52
N SER A 16 2.74 25.13 10.41
CA SER A 16 1.88 25.52 9.27
C SER A 16 0.43 25.04 9.41
N ASP A 17 0.24 23.79 9.80
CA ASP A 17 -1.06 23.09 9.75
C ASP A 17 -1.51 22.53 11.11
N GLY A 18 -0.69 22.67 12.15
CA GLY A 18 -0.96 22.11 13.46
C GLY A 18 -1.05 20.58 13.45
N ILE A 19 -1.72 20.03 14.47
CA ILE A 19 -1.92 18.58 14.64
C ILE A 19 -2.75 18.00 13.48
N ALA A 20 -3.69 18.79 12.94
CA ALA A 20 -4.51 18.38 11.80
C ALA A 20 -3.69 18.11 10.53
N GLY A 21 -2.55 18.78 10.35
CA GLY A 21 -1.61 18.54 9.24
C GLY A 21 -0.95 17.16 9.29
N LEU A 22 -0.67 16.66 10.50
CA LEU A 22 -0.06 15.34 10.70
C LEU A 22 -1.04 14.19 10.42
N TYR A 23 -2.33 14.39 10.71
CA TYR A 23 -3.39 13.40 10.47
C TYR A 23 -4.12 13.60 9.13
N ARG A 24 -3.63 14.50 8.27
CA ARG A 24 -4.26 14.75 6.96
C ARG A 24 -4.15 13.49 6.09
N GLY A 25 -5.30 12.99 5.65
CA GLY A 25 -5.40 11.72 4.91
C GLY A 25 -5.65 10.49 5.80
N PHE A 26 -5.98 10.63 7.08
CA PHE A 26 -6.34 9.51 7.94
C PHE A 26 -7.56 8.73 7.43
N LEU A 27 -8.67 9.41 7.12
CA LEU A 27 -9.89 8.76 6.57
C LEU A 27 -9.62 7.91 5.31
N PRO A 28 -8.99 8.43 4.23
CA PRO A 28 -8.70 7.60 3.06
C PRO A 28 -7.68 6.49 3.37
N SER A 29 -6.84 6.65 4.40
CA SER A 29 -5.96 5.57 4.87
C SER A 29 -6.75 4.42 5.50
N VAL A 30 -7.74 4.73 6.33
CA VAL A 30 -8.60 3.73 6.98
C VAL A 30 -9.45 3.01 5.94
N VAL A 31 -10.09 3.74 5.03
CA VAL A 31 -10.87 3.10 3.96
C VAL A 31 -9.97 2.25 3.06
N GLY A 32 -8.79 2.77 2.70
CA GLY A 32 -7.80 2.04 1.91
C GLY A 32 -7.36 0.72 2.55
N ILE A 33 -7.09 0.71 3.86
CA ILE A 33 -6.65 -0.53 4.55
C ILE A 33 -7.79 -1.53 4.70
N VAL A 34 -9.03 -1.07 4.91
CA VAL A 34 -10.22 -1.93 4.97
C VAL A 34 -10.46 -2.59 3.62
N VAL A 35 -10.41 -1.83 2.52
CA VAL A 35 -10.58 -2.36 1.16
C VAL A 35 -9.45 -3.32 0.82
N TYR A 36 -8.18 -2.94 1.10
CA TYR A 36 -7.03 -3.80 0.85
C TYR A 36 -7.12 -5.12 1.62
N ARG A 37 -7.41 -5.08 2.93
CA ARG A 37 -7.52 -6.31 3.73
C ARG A 37 -8.76 -7.12 3.38
N GLY A 38 -9.89 -6.48 3.13
CA GLY A 38 -11.12 -7.15 2.73
C GLY A 38 -10.93 -7.92 1.43
N LEU A 39 -10.31 -7.29 0.41
CA LEU A 39 -9.98 -7.96 -0.85
C LEU A 39 -8.91 -9.02 -0.67
N TYR A 40 -7.88 -8.77 0.13
CA TYR A 40 -6.83 -9.74 0.39
C TYR A 40 -7.41 -11.01 1.02
N PHE A 41 -8.13 -10.91 2.13
CA PHE A 41 -8.74 -12.07 2.79
C PHE A 41 -9.83 -12.70 1.92
N GLY A 42 -10.71 -11.90 1.31
CA GLY A 42 -11.78 -12.42 0.46
C GLY A 42 -11.27 -13.19 -0.76
N LEU A 43 -10.29 -12.64 -1.47
CA LEU A 43 -9.67 -13.33 -2.62
C LEU A 43 -8.84 -14.54 -2.16
N TYR A 44 -8.10 -14.42 -1.06
CA TYR A 44 -7.30 -15.53 -0.55
C TYR A 44 -8.20 -16.71 -0.13
N ASP A 45 -9.25 -16.46 0.64
CA ASP A 45 -10.16 -17.51 1.13
C ASP A 45 -11.03 -18.09 0.01
N SER A 46 -11.32 -17.32 -1.04
CA SER A 46 -12.06 -17.82 -2.21
C SER A 46 -11.18 -18.64 -3.16
N LEU A 47 -9.94 -18.22 -3.37
CA LEU A 47 -9.04 -18.84 -4.34
C LEU A 47 -8.28 -20.03 -3.75
N LYS A 48 -7.99 -20.02 -2.45
CA LYS A 48 -7.30 -21.12 -1.75
C LYS A 48 -8.00 -22.48 -1.96
N PRO A 49 -9.31 -22.65 -1.69
CA PRO A 49 -9.98 -23.94 -1.86
C PRO A 49 -10.22 -24.33 -3.33
N VAL A 50 -10.00 -23.41 -4.28
CA VAL A 50 -10.20 -23.67 -5.72
C VAL A 50 -8.88 -24.05 -6.41
N LEU A 51 -7.76 -23.45 -5.99
CA LEU A 51 -6.45 -23.61 -6.64
C LEU A 51 -5.49 -24.50 -5.84
N LEU A 52 -5.66 -24.62 -4.51
CA LEU A 52 -4.86 -25.49 -3.66
C LEU A 52 -5.64 -26.77 -3.30
N THR A 53 -6.05 -27.54 -4.30
CA THR A 53 -6.70 -28.85 -4.11
C THR A 53 -5.84 -29.99 -4.64
N GLY A 54 -5.72 -31.09 -3.88
CA GLY A 54 -5.02 -32.31 -4.30
C GLY A 54 -3.50 -32.18 -4.23
N SER A 55 -2.78 -32.54 -5.30
CA SER A 55 -1.30 -32.52 -5.34
C SER A 55 -0.64 -31.13 -5.22
N LEU A 56 -1.41 -30.05 -5.30
CA LEU A 56 -0.89 -28.68 -5.21
C LEU A 56 -0.97 -28.09 -3.80
N GLU A 57 -1.64 -28.75 -2.85
CA GLU A 57 -1.88 -28.22 -1.50
C GLU A 57 -0.57 -27.94 -0.73
N ASN A 58 0.48 -28.73 -0.98
CA ASN A 58 1.82 -28.56 -0.40
C ASN A 58 2.83 -27.91 -1.37
N ASN A 59 2.39 -27.47 -2.56
CA ASN A 59 3.30 -26.89 -3.53
C ASN A 59 3.54 -25.40 -3.22
N PHE A 60 4.75 -25.09 -2.77
CA PHE A 60 5.21 -23.73 -2.47
C PHE A 60 4.99 -22.76 -3.64
N LEU A 61 5.19 -23.22 -4.88
CA LEU A 61 5.08 -22.37 -6.08
C LEU A 61 3.62 -21.99 -6.35
N ALA A 62 2.68 -22.90 -6.11
CA ALA A 62 1.25 -22.64 -6.23
C ALA A 62 0.77 -21.64 -5.16
N ALA A 63 1.19 -21.84 -3.90
CA ALA A 63 0.88 -20.92 -2.81
C ALA A 63 1.48 -19.52 -3.04
N PHE A 64 2.70 -19.46 -3.59
CA PHE A 64 3.37 -18.21 -3.94
C PHE A 64 2.65 -17.46 -5.07
N LEU A 65 2.30 -18.14 -6.17
CA LEU A 65 1.57 -17.54 -7.28
C LEU A 65 0.18 -17.06 -6.86
N LEU A 66 -0.54 -17.84 -6.05
CA LEU A 66 -1.82 -17.45 -5.48
C LEU A 66 -1.68 -16.19 -4.62
N GLY A 67 -0.72 -16.18 -3.70
CA GLY A 67 -0.41 -15.02 -2.87
C GLY A 67 -0.04 -13.79 -3.72
N TRP A 68 0.73 -13.98 -4.79
CA TRP A 68 1.12 -12.90 -5.69
C TRP A 68 -0.05 -12.32 -6.47
N VAL A 69 -0.93 -13.16 -7.03
CA VAL A 69 -2.13 -12.72 -7.76
C VAL A 69 -3.10 -12.00 -6.82
N VAL A 70 -3.36 -12.57 -5.64
CA VAL A 70 -4.22 -11.95 -4.61
C VAL A 70 -3.66 -10.59 -4.19
N THR A 71 -2.37 -10.52 -3.85
CA THR A 71 -1.73 -9.28 -3.41
C THR A 71 -1.73 -8.23 -4.52
N THR A 72 -1.44 -8.63 -5.76
CA THR A 72 -1.42 -7.73 -6.92
C THR A 72 -2.83 -7.21 -7.24
N GLY A 73 -3.83 -8.09 -7.23
CA GLY A 73 -5.24 -7.72 -7.45
C GLY A 73 -5.78 -6.79 -6.37
N ALA A 74 -5.58 -7.15 -5.09
CA ALA A 74 -6.00 -6.33 -3.96
C ALA A 74 -5.30 -4.96 -3.97
N SER A 75 -3.98 -4.93 -4.22
CA SER A 75 -3.21 -3.69 -4.29
C SER A 75 -3.64 -2.79 -5.44
N THR A 76 -3.98 -3.36 -6.59
CA THR A 76 -4.44 -2.61 -7.77
C THR A 76 -5.81 -2.00 -7.52
N ALA A 77 -6.72 -2.75 -6.91
CA ALA A 77 -8.05 -2.28 -6.56
C ALA A 77 -8.04 -1.20 -5.47
N SER A 78 -7.15 -1.30 -4.48
CA SER A 78 -6.99 -0.28 -3.44
C SER A 78 -6.11 0.92 -3.87
N TYR A 79 -5.45 0.83 -5.03
CA TYR A 79 -4.48 1.82 -5.48
C TYR A 79 -5.04 3.25 -5.64
N PRO A 80 -6.27 3.46 -6.14
CA PRO A 80 -6.85 4.80 -6.23
C PRO A 80 -6.95 5.50 -4.87
N LEU A 81 -7.29 4.75 -3.81
CA LEU A 81 -7.38 5.29 -2.44
C LEU A 81 -5.99 5.64 -1.90
N ASP A 82 -4.98 4.83 -2.21
CA ASP A 82 -3.59 5.12 -1.88
C ASP A 82 -3.07 6.37 -2.59
N THR A 83 -3.43 6.57 -3.85
CA THR A 83 -3.06 7.78 -4.60
C THR A 83 -3.71 9.02 -4.00
N VAL A 84 -5.01 8.96 -3.66
CA VAL A 84 -5.71 10.06 -2.98
C VAL A 84 -5.07 10.35 -1.63
N ARG A 85 -4.81 9.32 -0.82
CA ARG A 85 -4.11 9.46 0.47
C ARG A 85 -2.78 10.19 0.30
N ARG A 86 -1.91 9.73 -0.61
CA ARG A 86 -0.59 10.34 -0.83
C ARG A 86 -0.71 11.78 -1.32
N ARG A 87 -1.60 12.06 -2.29
CA ARG A 87 -1.83 13.43 -2.77
C ARG A 87 -2.33 14.35 -1.66
N MET A 88 -3.22 13.89 -0.78
CA MET A 88 -3.66 14.66 0.38
C MET A 88 -2.53 14.92 1.38
N MET A 89 -1.68 13.94 1.67
CA MET A 89 -0.52 14.11 2.56
C MET A 89 0.49 15.13 2.01
N MET A 90 0.67 15.18 0.69
CA MET A 90 1.56 16.14 0.01
C MET A 90 1.02 17.59 0.00
N THR A 91 -0.27 17.80 0.29
CA THR A 91 -0.83 19.16 0.40
C THR A 91 -0.64 19.80 1.77
N SER A 92 -0.05 19.08 2.74
CA SER A 92 0.31 19.66 4.03
C SER A 92 1.42 20.71 3.86
N GLY A 93 1.17 21.93 4.35
CA GLY A 93 2.03 23.10 4.16
C GLY A 93 1.74 23.94 2.91
N GLN A 94 0.79 23.55 2.05
CA GLN A 94 0.39 24.35 0.88
C GLN A 94 -0.84 25.24 1.16
N ALA A 95 -0.95 26.36 0.44
CA ALA A 95 -2.08 27.29 0.54
C ALA A 95 -3.39 26.68 0.02
N VAL A 96 -3.33 25.82 -1.00
CA VAL A 96 -4.49 25.13 -1.56
C VAL A 96 -4.56 23.71 -1.00
N LYS A 97 -5.59 23.45 -0.21
CA LYS A 97 -5.83 22.15 0.44
C LYS A 97 -7.08 21.49 -0.13
N TYR A 98 -7.11 20.17 -0.08
CA TYR A 98 -8.31 19.40 -0.41
C TYR A 98 -9.29 19.38 0.77
N ASN A 99 -10.57 19.63 0.49
CA ASN A 99 -11.65 19.58 1.48
C ASN A 99 -12.16 18.14 1.64
N GLY A 100 -11.28 17.25 2.10
CA GLY A 100 -11.56 15.84 2.32
C GLY A 100 -11.21 14.92 1.13
N ALA A 101 -11.37 13.62 1.35
CA ALA A 101 -10.95 12.58 0.39
C ALA A 101 -11.78 12.59 -0.91
N PHE A 102 -13.08 12.88 -0.81
CA PHE A 102 -13.96 12.92 -1.97
C PHE A 102 -13.68 14.14 -2.87
N ASP A 103 -13.42 15.30 -2.27
CA ASP A 103 -13.00 16.50 -3.00
C ASP A 103 -11.64 16.27 -3.69
N ALA A 104 -10.68 15.66 -2.99
CA ALA A 104 -9.40 15.28 -3.57
C ALA A 104 -9.56 14.34 -4.77
N PHE A 105 -10.36 13.29 -4.63
CA PHE A 105 -10.64 12.35 -5.71
C PHE A 105 -11.25 13.05 -6.92
N ARG A 106 -12.30 13.86 -6.71
CA ARG A 106 -13.00 14.58 -7.78
C ARG A 106 -12.06 15.54 -8.51
N LYS A 107 -11.27 16.32 -7.79
CA LYS A 107 -10.31 17.27 -8.37
C LYS A 107 -9.20 16.58 -9.14
N ILE A 108 -8.65 15.47 -8.62
CA ILE A 108 -7.63 14.68 -9.32
C ILE A 108 -8.19 14.10 -10.62
N VAL A 109 -9.39 13.52 -10.58
CA VAL A 109 -10.04 12.95 -11.78
C VAL A 109 -10.38 14.03 -12.79
N ALA A 110 -10.88 15.19 -12.35
CA ALA A 110 -11.20 16.30 -13.24
C ALA A 110 -9.95 16.95 -13.89
N ALA A 111 -8.84 17.04 -13.15
CA ALA A 111 -7.63 17.70 -13.63
C ALA A 111 -6.70 16.77 -14.44
N GLU A 112 -6.50 15.53 -13.97
CA GLU A 112 -5.49 14.61 -14.53
C GLU A 112 -6.09 13.33 -15.13
N GLY A 113 -7.40 13.12 -14.96
CA GLY A 113 -8.11 11.94 -15.42
C GLY A 113 -7.95 10.70 -14.53
N VAL A 114 -8.82 9.70 -14.75
CA VAL A 114 -8.84 8.44 -14.00
C VAL A 114 -7.52 7.66 -14.13
N LYS A 115 -6.83 7.77 -15.28
CA LYS A 115 -5.53 7.12 -15.48
C LYS A 115 -4.47 7.60 -14.50
N SER A 116 -4.57 8.84 -13.99
CA SER A 116 -3.60 9.36 -13.02
C SER A 116 -3.66 8.63 -11.68
N LEU A 117 -4.83 8.09 -11.30
CA LEU A 117 -5.00 7.34 -10.05
C LEU A 117 -4.20 6.03 -10.03
N PHE A 118 -3.95 5.44 -11.19
CA PHE A 118 -3.20 4.19 -11.36
C PHE A 118 -1.72 4.41 -11.71
N LYS A 119 -1.27 5.67 -11.84
CA LYS A 119 0.16 5.96 -12.10
C LYS A 119 1.01 5.45 -10.95
N GLY A 120 1.95 4.55 -11.28
CA GLY A 120 2.83 3.90 -10.31
C GLY A 120 2.35 2.53 -9.82
N CYS A 121 1.19 2.04 -10.24
CA CYS A 121 0.71 0.71 -9.85
C CYS A 121 1.72 -0.39 -10.21
N GLY A 122 2.31 -0.35 -11.41
CA GLY A 122 3.38 -1.28 -11.82
C GLY A 122 4.63 -1.21 -10.93
N ALA A 123 5.04 -0.01 -10.52
CA ALA A 123 6.16 0.17 -9.59
C ALA A 123 5.84 -0.40 -8.20
N ASN A 124 4.58 -0.28 -7.74
CA ASN A 124 4.14 -0.86 -6.49
C ASN A 124 4.11 -2.39 -6.53
N ILE A 125 3.71 -2.99 -7.66
CA ILE A 125 3.75 -4.44 -7.87
C ILE A 125 5.20 -4.93 -7.84
N LEU A 126 6.11 -4.27 -8.56
CA LEU A 126 7.53 -4.61 -8.55
C LEU A 126 8.14 -4.50 -7.14
N ARG A 127 7.77 -3.45 -6.40
CA ARG A 127 8.15 -3.28 -4.99
C ARG A 127 7.63 -4.42 -4.12
N GLY A 128 6.41 -4.90 -4.38
CA GLY A 128 5.83 -6.05 -3.69
C GLY A 128 6.62 -7.34 -3.91
N VAL A 129 6.97 -7.63 -5.17
CA VAL A 129 7.80 -8.79 -5.54
C VAL A 129 9.19 -8.69 -4.92
N ALA A 130 9.83 -7.53 -5.01
CA ALA A 130 11.14 -7.30 -4.40
C ALA A 130 11.11 -7.48 -2.87
N GLY A 131 10.10 -6.91 -2.20
CA GLY A 131 9.92 -7.07 -0.75
C GLY A 131 9.72 -8.52 -0.33
N ALA A 132 8.88 -9.26 -1.06
CA ALA A 132 8.67 -10.69 -0.82
C ALA A 132 9.96 -11.51 -1.01
N GLY A 133 10.76 -11.18 -2.05
CA GLY A 133 12.05 -11.80 -2.30
C GLY A 133 13.05 -11.55 -1.17
N VAL A 134 13.16 -10.30 -0.70
CA VAL A 134 14.04 -9.93 0.43
C VAL A 134 13.65 -10.68 1.69
N ILE A 135 12.35 -10.75 2.03
CA ILE A 135 11.87 -11.48 3.22
C ILE A 135 12.16 -12.98 3.07
N SER A 136 11.92 -13.56 1.91
CA SER A 136 12.16 -15.00 1.67
C SER A 136 13.65 -15.36 1.76
N LEU A 137 14.53 -14.51 1.22
CA LEU A 137 15.98 -14.66 1.34
C LEU A 137 16.45 -14.52 2.79
N TYR A 138 15.88 -13.54 3.51
CA TYR A 138 16.18 -13.33 4.93
C TYR A 138 15.77 -14.54 5.78
N ASP A 139 14.58 -15.10 5.54
CA ASP A 139 14.09 -16.32 6.19
C ASP A 139 15.04 -17.50 5.94
N GLN A 140 15.52 -17.69 4.71
CA GLN A 140 16.48 -18.74 4.35
C GLN A 140 17.83 -18.52 5.06
N LEU A 141 18.33 -17.28 5.05
CA LEU A 141 19.57 -16.92 5.74
C LEU A 141 19.48 -17.16 7.25
N GLN A 142 18.37 -16.79 7.90
CA GLN A 142 18.17 -17.05 9.32
C GLN A 142 18.16 -18.55 9.65
N VAL A 143 17.52 -19.37 8.82
CA VAL A 143 17.52 -20.82 9.01
C VAL A 143 18.94 -21.40 8.88
N ILE A 144 19.73 -20.90 7.93
CA ILE A 144 21.12 -21.34 7.73
C ILE A 144 22.03 -20.87 8.87
N LEU A 145 21.90 -19.62 9.34
CA LEU A 145 22.76 -19.02 10.37
C LEU A 145 22.40 -19.44 11.79
N PHE A 146 21.12 -19.50 12.11
CA PHE A 146 20.63 -19.65 13.48
C PHE A 146 19.84 -20.93 13.72
N GLY A 147 19.60 -21.74 12.67
CA GLY A 147 18.82 -22.97 12.76
C GLY A 147 17.33 -22.77 13.09
N LYS A 148 16.88 -21.51 13.24
CA LYS A 148 15.53 -21.12 13.66
C LYS A 148 15.15 -19.80 13.00
N LYS A 149 13.86 -19.63 12.68
CA LYS A 149 13.31 -18.36 12.19
C LYS A 149 12.95 -17.47 13.38
N PHE A 150 13.39 -16.22 13.36
CA PHE A 150 12.93 -15.20 14.30
C PHE A 150 11.95 -14.32 13.54
N LYS A 151 10.65 -14.58 13.76
CA LYS A 151 9.53 -13.80 13.21
C LYS A 151 9.23 -12.60 14.09
#